data_AF-A0AAV9USH9-F1
#
_entry.id   AF-A0AAV9USH9-F1
#
_cell.length_a   1.000
_cell.length_b   1.000
_cell.length_c   1.000
_cell.angle_alpha   90.00
_cell.angle_beta   90.00
_cell.angle_gamma   90.00
#
_symmetry.space_group_name_H-M   'P 1'
#
loop_
_entity.id
_entity.type
_entity.pdbx_description
1 polymer ?
#
loop_
_entity_poly.entity_id
_entity_poly.type
_entity_poly.pdbx_seq_one_letter_code
_entity_poly.pdbx_strand_id
1 'polypeptide(L)'
;MDAFASILSAEMAKKKSASKPGSTDAKSATNNSSSGSGSKYIRRADIEKARQEQYLADQARLESERAERAQKKRKADEEAAAERERQLEKRQRLRDEKEKARLQKEQEEEEERKRKLREKNGGTDDGDADEEVKKDQIDEATAIEKLRELKEPIRLFGESNAQRIRRIQRLTGVREASPPPLSGGELLIDPKNVTKDPSYVRRQLLGWFRLVVSEWQIALAGRDEELRESYQGRQATTAMTQAIENLQPLFKHLQRGDIDEEIFAKIVELVVEAQARRYVRANDVYLRLSIGNAAWPIGVTMVGIHERSAREKLHEKGKSAHIMSDEATRKYLQSIKRCLNFAQTRWPPEDPMQIMG
;
A
#
# COMPACT_ATOMS: atom_id res chain seq x y z
N MET A 1 -6.14 34.86 -14.60
CA MET A 1 -4.89 34.48 -13.92
C MET A 1 -4.25 35.73 -13.30
N ASP A 2 -5.03 36.62 -12.68
CA ASP A 2 -4.58 38.01 -12.47
C ASP A 2 -4.58 38.46 -11.00
N ALA A 3 -4.92 37.57 -10.07
CA ALA A 3 -4.90 37.87 -8.64
C ALA A 3 -3.51 37.66 -7.99
N PHE A 4 -2.65 36.83 -8.58
CA PHE A 4 -1.32 36.52 -8.02
C PHE A 4 -0.23 37.53 -8.44
N ALA A 5 -0.37 38.15 -9.62
CA ALA A 5 0.59 39.14 -10.11
C ALA A 5 0.53 40.49 -9.35
N SER A 6 -0.65 40.83 -8.79
CA SER A 6 -0.86 42.08 -8.06
C SER A 6 -0.18 42.08 -6.68
N ILE A 7 -0.15 40.92 -6.01
CA ILE A 7 0.45 40.78 -4.66
C ILE A 7 1.99 40.83 -4.73
N LEU A 8 2.58 40.23 -5.76
CA LEU A 8 4.04 40.27 -6.00
C LEU A 8 4.56 41.66 -6.40
N SER A 9 3.74 42.46 -7.11
CA SER A 9 4.10 43.84 -7.47
C SER A 9 4.06 44.79 -6.26
N ALA A 10 3.09 44.60 -5.36
CA ALA A 10 2.98 45.38 -4.11
C ALA A 10 4.14 45.11 -3.14
N GLU A 11 4.68 43.89 -3.11
CA GLU A 11 5.79 43.52 -2.23
C GLU A 11 7.14 44.07 -2.73
N MET A 12 7.33 44.16 -4.05
CA MET A 12 8.54 44.76 -4.64
C MET A 12 8.59 46.30 -4.51
N ALA A 13 7.44 46.97 -4.53
CA ALA A 13 7.37 48.43 -4.34
C ALA A 13 7.76 48.85 -2.91
N LYS A 14 7.40 48.05 -1.90
CA LYS A 14 7.71 48.31 -0.48
C LYS A 14 9.19 48.12 -0.15
N LYS A 15 9.91 47.32 -0.94
CA LYS A 15 11.35 47.04 -0.75
C LYS A 15 12.26 48.08 -1.42
N LYS A 16 11.74 48.89 -2.35
CA LYS A 16 12.50 49.91 -3.09
C LYS A 16 12.54 51.29 -2.40
N SER A 17 11.67 51.53 -1.42
CA SER A 17 11.63 52.78 -0.64
C SER A 17 12.62 52.82 0.54
N ALA A 18 13.29 51.70 0.86
CA ALA A 18 14.16 51.61 2.03
C ALA A 18 15.66 51.80 1.74
N SER A 19 16.07 52.11 0.50
CA SER A 19 17.49 52.34 0.22
C SER A 19 17.75 53.24 -0.99
N LYS A 20 18.04 54.53 -0.76
CA LYS A 20 19.23 55.21 -1.30
C LYS A 20 19.41 56.63 -0.71
N PRO A 21 20.67 57.12 -0.67
CA PRO A 21 21.08 58.33 0.02
C PRO A 21 20.88 59.58 -0.85
N GLY A 22 20.50 60.70 -0.24
CA GLY A 22 20.40 62.00 -0.90
C GLY A 22 21.33 63.01 -0.25
N SER A 23 22.32 63.46 -1.01
CA SER A 23 23.12 64.66 -0.78
C SER A 23 22.38 65.89 -1.33
N THR A 24 22.36 67.02 -0.59
CA THR A 24 22.52 68.39 -1.12
C THR A 24 22.64 69.42 0.01
N ASP A 25 23.37 70.48 -0.30
CA ASP A 25 23.97 71.53 0.54
C ASP A 25 23.06 72.58 1.24
N ALA A 26 23.70 73.20 2.26
CA ALA A 26 23.71 74.62 2.67
C ALA A 26 22.60 75.30 3.55
N LYS A 27 23.05 75.60 4.79
CA LYS A 27 22.95 76.85 5.62
C LYS A 27 21.60 77.53 5.93
N SER A 28 21.29 77.69 7.23
CA SER A 28 21.22 79.00 7.94
C SER A 28 20.70 78.92 9.39
N ALA A 29 21.44 79.56 10.30
CA ALA A 29 21.06 80.29 11.53
C ALA A 29 20.33 79.62 12.73
N THR A 30 21.12 79.41 13.79
CA THR A 30 20.97 79.90 15.18
C THR A 30 19.60 79.86 15.88
N ASN A 31 19.49 79.03 16.93
CA ASN A 31 19.04 79.51 18.23
C ASN A 31 19.58 78.66 19.39
N ASN A 32 20.10 79.35 20.39
CA ASN A 32 20.77 78.83 21.57
C ASN A 32 19.79 78.90 22.76
N SER A 33 19.50 77.77 23.41
CA SER A 33 19.05 77.77 24.80
C SER A 33 19.62 76.56 25.54
N SER A 34 20.55 76.89 26.43
CA SER A 34 21.23 76.02 27.38
C SER A 34 20.28 75.55 28.48
N SER A 35 20.29 74.25 28.80
CA SER A 35 20.77 73.71 30.09
C SER A 35 20.13 72.36 30.41
N GLY A 36 20.98 71.36 30.54
CA GLY A 36 20.65 69.97 30.83
C GLY A 36 21.89 69.15 30.53
N SER A 37 22.87 69.22 31.45
CA SER A 37 24.20 68.64 31.35
C SER A 37 24.16 67.10 31.22
N GLY A 38 23.86 66.60 30.03
CA GLY A 38 24.19 65.22 29.65
C GLY A 38 25.65 65.21 29.23
N SER A 39 26.52 64.61 30.04
CA SER A 39 27.93 64.41 29.69
C SER A 39 28.06 63.86 28.27
N LYS A 40 28.64 64.65 27.35
CA LYS A 40 28.98 64.23 25.98
C LYS A 40 29.97 63.06 25.96
N TYR A 41 30.58 62.77 27.11
CA TYR A 41 31.56 61.72 27.31
C TYR A 41 30.92 60.58 28.11
N ILE A 42 30.68 59.46 27.44
CA ILE A 42 30.26 58.21 28.08
C ILE A 42 31.54 57.41 28.34
N ARG A 43 31.73 56.89 29.56
CA ARG A 43 32.92 56.09 29.86
C ARG A 43 32.87 54.82 29.03
N ARG A 44 34.03 54.38 28.53
CA ARG A 44 34.15 53.16 27.73
C ARG A 44 33.58 51.93 28.44
N ALA A 45 33.74 51.87 29.77
CA ALA A 45 33.16 50.82 30.61
C ALA A 45 31.62 50.78 30.54
N ASP A 46 30.96 51.95 30.50
CA ASP A 46 29.49 52.03 30.44
C ASP A 46 28.97 51.63 29.04
N ILE A 47 29.73 51.93 27.98
CA ILE A 47 29.41 51.51 26.60
C ILE A 47 29.57 50.00 26.43
N GLU A 48 30.63 49.41 26.97
CA GLU A 48 30.86 47.96 26.91
C GLU A 48 29.85 47.20 27.76
N LYS A 49 29.50 47.71 28.94
CA LYS A 49 28.44 47.15 29.78
C LYS A 49 27.09 47.19 29.06
N ALA A 50 26.72 48.31 28.45
CA ALA A 50 25.49 48.40 27.64
C ALA A 50 25.49 47.42 26.46
N ARG A 51 26.65 47.21 25.81
CA ARG A 51 26.79 46.22 24.73
C ARG A 51 26.65 44.78 25.23
N GLN A 52 27.22 44.46 26.40
CA GLN A 52 27.08 43.14 27.03
C GLN A 52 25.64 42.87 27.46
N GLU A 53 24.97 43.87 28.05
CA GLU A 53 23.56 43.78 28.45
C GLU A 53 22.65 43.61 27.22
N GLN A 54 22.90 44.32 26.12
CA GLN A 54 22.18 44.12 24.85
C GLN A 54 22.39 42.71 24.29
N TYR A 55 23.63 42.19 24.32
CA TYR A 55 23.92 40.82 23.86
C TYR A 55 23.19 39.76 24.70
N LEU A 56 23.22 39.90 26.03
CA LEU A 56 22.51 38.99 26.93
C LEU A 56 20.99 39.09 26.77
N ALA A 57 20.45 40.29 26.56
CA ALA A 57 19.03 40.49 26.32
C ALA A 57 18.59 39.88 24.98
N ASP A 58 19.38 40.04 23.91
CA ASP A 58 19.11 39.41 22.62
C ASP A 58 19.22 37.89 22.71
N GLN A 59 20.19 37.36 23.46
CA GLN A 59 20.33 35.92 23.69
C GLN A 59 19.14 35.35 24.47
N ALA A 60 18.72 36.03 25.54
CA ALA A 60 17.54 35.66 26.32
C ALA A 60 16.25 35.68 25.48
N ARG A 61 16.09 36.68 24.59
CA ARG A 61 14.95 36.75 23.66
C ARG A 61 14.94 35.59 22.66
N LEU A 62 16.11 35.22 22.13
CA LEU A 62 16.23 34.07 21.21
C LEU A 62 15.94 32.75 21.93
N GLU A 63 16.35 32.61 23.19
CA GLU A 63 16.05 31.44 24.00
C GLU A 63 14.56 31.35 24.36
N SER A 64 13.92 32.47 24.71
CA SER A 64 12.48 32.50 24.97
C SER A 64 11.66 32.18 23.73
N GLU A 65 12.03 32.72 22.56
CA GLU A 65 11.37 32.41 21.28
C GLU A 65 11.50 30.93 20.92
N ARG A 66 12.69 30.35 21.12
CA ARG A 66 12.92 28.91 20.93
C ARG A 66 12.10 28.06 21.88
N ALA A 67 12.03 28.45 23.16
CA ALA A 67 11.23 27.76 24.17
C ALA A 67 9.73 27.82 23.84
N GLU A 68 9.22 28.97 23.43
CA GLU A 68 7.83 29.14 22.99
C GLU A 68 7.52 28.29 21.75
N ARG A 69 8.42 28.27 20.75
CA ARG A 69 8.26 27.44 19.56
C ARG A 69 8.27 25.94 19.89
N ALA A 70 9.12 25.53 20.83
CA ALA A 70 9.15 24.15 21.31
C ALA A 70 7.87 23.78 22.08
N GLN A 71 7.34 24.68 22.92
CA GLN A 71 6.07 24.47 23.62
C GLN A 71 4.89 24.42 22.66
N LYS A 72 4.81 25.33 21.67
CA LYS A 72 3.77 25.31 20.63
C LYS A 72 3.80 24.00 19.84
N LYS A 73 4.99 23.51 19.48
CA LYS A 73 5.14 22.23 18.79
C LYS A 73 4.65 21.05 19.66
N ARG A 74 5.06 20.99 20.92
CA ARG A 74 4.61 19.94 21.85
C ARG A 74 3.08 19.92 22.01
N LYS A 75 2.46 21.09 22.17
CA LYS A 75 1.00 21.22 22.25
C LYS A 75 0.31 20.76 20.96
N ALA A 76 0.83 21.12 19.80
CA ALA A 76 0.28 20.68 18.51
C ALA A 76 0.42 19.15 18.31
N ASP A 77 1.56 18.57 18.70
CA ASP A 77 1.79 17.12 18.63
C ASP A 77 0.85 16.35 19.58
N GLU A 78 0.59 16.89 20.78
CA GLU A 78 -0.35 16.34 21.77
C GLU A 78 -1.81 16.43 21.29
N GLU A 79 -2.22 17.56 20.73
CA GLU A 79 -3.56 17.74 20.15
C GLU A 79 -3.80 16.79 18.96
N ALA A 80 -2.80 16.65 18.07
CA ALA A 80 -2.86 15.71 16.96
C ALA A 80 -2.85 14.24 17.42
N ALA A 81 -2.21 13.91 18.54
CA ALA A 81 -2.30 12.59 19.15
C ALA A 81 -3.71 12.32 19.70
N ALA A 82 -4.28 13.27 20.44
CA ALA A 82 -5.64 13.17 20.98
C ALA A 82 -6.71 13.10 19.88
N GLU A 83 -6.53 13.79 18.75
CA GLU A 83 -7.42 13.67 17.60
C GLU A 83 -7.36 12.27 16.96
N ARG A 84 -6.15 11.71 16.78
CA ARG A 84 -5.99 10.34 16.26
C ARG A 84 -6.63 9.30 17.17
N GLU A 85 -6.50 9.46 18.48
CA GLU A 85 -7.14 8.58 19.46
C GLU A 85 -8.68 8.64 19.36
N ARG A 86 -9.26 9.84 19.27
CA ARG A 86 -10.70 10.03 19.05
C ARG A 86 -11.19 9.41 17.74
N GLN A 87 -10.40 9.50 16.67
CA GLN A 87 -10.74 8.86 15.38
C GLN A 87 -10.70 7.33 15.46
N LEU A 88 -9.70 6.76 16.15
CA LEU A 88 -9.60 5.33 16.38
C LEU A 88 -10.77 4.81 17.22
N GLU A 89 -11.14 5.52 18.28
CA GLU A 89 -12.29 5.16 19.13
C GLU A 89 -13.60 5.21 18.32
N LYS A 90 -13.82 6.25 17.52
CA LYS A 90 -14.99 6.33 16.63
C LYS A 90 -15.02 5.17 15.63
N ARG A 91 -13.87 4.80 15.06
CA ARG A 91 -13.75 3.67 14.12
C ARG A 91 -14.03 2.34 14.81
N GLN A 92 -13.57 2.14 16.04
CA GLN A 92 -13.85 0.95 16.83
C GLN A 92 -15.34 0.85 17.15
N ARG A 93 -15.98 1.93 17.60
CA ARG A 93 -17.43 1.96 17.86
C ARG A 93 -18.26 1.58 16.62
N LEU A 94 -17.92 2.12 15.45
CA LEU A 94 -18.60 1.77 14.19
C LEU A 94 -18.38 0.31 13.79
N ARG A 95 -17.20 -0.25 14.07
CA ARG A 95 -16.91 -1.68 13.83
C ARG A 95 -17.77 -2.56 14.75
N ASP A 96 -17.80 -2.24 16.04
CA ASP A 96 -18.56 -3.00 17.03
C ASP A 96 -20.06 -2.93 16.75
N GLU A 97 -20.57 -1.77 16.31
CA GLU A 97 -21.95 -1.59 15.88
C GLU A 97 -22.28 -2.43 14.64
N LYS A 98 -21.38 -2.45 13.63
CA LYS A 98 -21.53 -3.28 12.43
C LYS A 98 -21.47 -4.77 12.73
N GLU A 99 -20.59 -5.20 13.65
CA GLU A 99 -20.50 -6.59 14.08
C GLU A 99 -21.75 -7.03 14.86
N LYS A 100 -22.30 -6.16 15.74
CA LYS A 100 -23.58 -6.41 16.41
C LYS A 100 -24.73 -6.52 15.41
N ALA A 101 -24.81 -5.64 14.42
CA ALA A 101 -25.85 -5.70 13.38
C ALA A 101 -25.75 -6.99 12.55
N ARG A 102 -24.53 -7.47 12.26
CA ARG A 102 -24.32 -8.75 11.56
C ARG A 102 -24.81 -9.94 12.40
N LEU A 103 -24.47 -9.95 13.69
CA LEU A 103 -24.92 -11.00 14.61
C LEU A 103 -26.45 -11.01 14.78
N GLN A 104 -27.08 -9.83 14.86
CA GLN A 104 -28.54 -9.72 14.92
C GLN A 104 -29.20 -10.28 13.65
N LYS A 105 -28.67 -9.93 12.47
CA LYS A 105 -29.18 -10.47 11.21
C LYS A 105 -29.00 -11.99 11.11
N GLU A 106 -27.88 -12.52 11.56
CA GLU A 106 -27.63 -13.97 11.60
C GLU A 106 -28.60 -14.69 12.56
N GLN A 107 -28.88 -14.10 13.72
CA GLN A 107 -29.90 -14.60 14.66
C GLN A 107 -31.30 -14.55 14.06
N GLU A 108 -31.68 -13.45 13.40
CA GLU A 108 -32.97 -13.32 12.71
C GLU A 108 -33.12 -14.37 11.60
N GLU A 109 -32.07 -14.59 10.79
CA GLU A 109 -32.06 -15.64 9.77
C GLU A 109 -32.14 -17.05 10.38
N GLU A 110 -31.47 -17.30 11.52
CA GLU A 110 -31.55 -18.59 12.23
C GLU A 110 -32.94 -18.81 12.84
N GLU A 111 -33.55 -17.78 13.44
CA GLU A 111 -34.92 -17.82 13.94
C GLU A 111 -35.93 -17.99 12.81
N GLU A 112 -35.74 -17.34 11.67
CA GLU A 112 -36.59 -17.53 10.49
C GLU A 112 -36.45 -18.95 9.93
N ARG A 113 -35.23 -19.52 9.90
CA ARG A 113 -35.00 -20.92 9.54
C ARG A 113 -35.68 -21.88 10.52
N LYS A 114 -35.55 -21.64 11.83
CA LYS A 114 -36.24 -22.43 12.87
C LYS A 114 -37.75 -22.32 12.78
N ARG A 115 -38.27 -21.12 12.49
CA ARG A 115 -39.70 -20.87 12.26
C ARG A 115 -40.21 -21.60 11.03
N LYS A 116 -39.52 -21.50 9.89
CA LYS A 116 -39.84 -22.24 8.66
C LYS A 116 -39.78 -23.75 8.88
N LEU A 117 -38.83 -24.25 9.67
CA LEU A 117 -38.74 -25.66 10.03
C LEU A 117 -39.92 -26.10 10.93
N ARG A 118 -40.35 -25.24 11.86
CA ARG A 118 -41.50 -25.50 12.74
C ARG A 118 -42.83 -25.44 11.99
N GLU A 119 -42.96 -24.57 10.98
CA GLU A 119 -44.09 -24.54 10.05
C GLU A 119 -44.09 -25.77 9.12
N LYS A 120 -42.92 -26.23 8.66
CA LYS A 120 -42.75 -27.43 7.82
C LYS A 120 -43.04 -28.74 8.57
N ASN A 121 -42.71 -28.82 9.85
CA ASN A 121 -42.97 -30.01 10.68
C ASN A 121 -44.43 -30.11 11.18
N GLY A 122 -45.31 -29.18 10.80
CA GLY A 122 -46.74 -29.19 11.12
C GLY A 122 -47.66 -29.75 10.03
N GLY A 123 -47.11 -30.25 8.91
CA GLY A 123 -47.87 -30.81 7.80
C GLY A 123 -47.52 -32.28 7.53
N THR A 124 -48.53 -33.15 7.64
CA THR A 124 -48.45 -34.58 7.33
C THR A 124 -48.39 -34.82 5.81
N ASP A 125 -47.37 -35.57 5.40
CA ASP A 125 -47.24 -36.55 4.30
C ASP A 125 -47.89 -36.27 2.93
N ASP A 126 -47.08 -36.11 1.89
CA ASP A 126 -46.91 -37.10 0.80
C ASP A 126 -45.99 -36.54 -0.32
N GLY A 127 -45.17 -37.39 -0.93
CA GLY A 127 -44.59 -37.15 -2.26
C GLY A 127 -43.08 -36.87 -2.33
N ASP A 128 -42.32 -37.96 -2.49
CA ASP A 128 -41.25 -38.15 -3.48
C ASP A 128 -40.63 -36.88 -4.14
N ALA A 129 -39.37 -36.58 -3.82
CA ALA A 129 -38.41 -36.00 -4.75
C ALA A 129 -36.99 -36.07 -4.18
N ASP A 130 -36.17 -36.86 -4.86
CA ASP A 130 -34.72 -36.90 -4.81
C ASP A 130 -34.15 -35.48 -5.05
N GLU A 131 -33.54 -34.86 -4.02
CA GLU A 131 -32.77 -33.60 -4.16
C GLU A 131 -31.30 -33.97 -4.39
N GLU A 132 -31.01 -34.43 -5.61
CA GLU A 132 -29.66 -34.40 -6.14
C GLU A 132 -29.25 -32.94 -6.43
N VAL A 133 -28.09 -32.60 -5.87
CA VAL A 133 -27.31 -31.38 -6.05
C VAL A 133 -27.35 -30.84 -7.49
N LYS A 134 -28.17 -29.82 -7.75
CA LYS A 134 -28.11 -29.01 -8.98
C LYS A 134 -26.85 -28.13 -8.98
N LYS A 135 -25.74 -28.70 -9.46
CA LYS A 135 -24.65 -27.93 -10.06
C LYS A 135 -24.88 -27.85 -11.57
N ASP A 136 -25.22 -26.66 -12.03
CA ASP A 136 -24.92 -26.12 -13.37
C ASP A 136 -25.05 -27.08 -14.57
N GLN A 137 -26.25 -27.62 -14.79
CA GLN A 137 -26.59 -28.23 -16.08
C GLN A 137 -27.22 -27.16 -16.96
N ILE A 138 -26.48 -26.68 -17.97
CA ILE A 138 -27.08 -25.95 -19.09
C ILE A 138 -28.01 -26.94 -19.81
N ASP A 139 -29.30 -26.59 -19.94
CA ASP A 139 -30.28 -27.44 -20.61
C ASP A 139 -29.85 -27.78 -22.04
N GLU A 140 -30.12 -29.02 -22.46
CA GLU A 140 -29.69 -29.54 -23.76
C GLU A 140 -30.20 -28.68 -24.93
N ALA A 141 -31.40 -28.10 -24.79
CA ALA A 141 -31.97 -27.16 -25.77
C ALA A 141 -31.08 -25.91 -25.96
N THR A 142 -30.66 -25.27 -24.87
CA THR A 142 -29.77 -24.10 -24.91
C THR A 142 -28.37 -24.43 -25.44
N ALA A 143 -27.88 -25.65 -25.20
CA ALA A 143 -26.59 -26.10 -25.74
C ALA A 143 -26.64 -26.26 -27.27
N ILE A 144 -27.74 -26.79 -27.81
CA ILE A 144 -27.95 -26.95 -29.26
C ILE A 144 -28.06 -25.60 -29.95
N GLU A 145 -28.80 -24.66 -29.37
CA GLU A 145 -28.97 -23.30 -29.90
C GLU A 145 -27.63 -22.58 -30.04
N LYS A 146 -26.81 -22.57 -28.97
CA LYS A 146 -25.46 -21.98 -28.99
C LYS A 146 -24.53 -22.63 -30.01
N LEU A 147 -24.59 -23.94 -30.21
CA LEU A 147 -23.77 -24.63 -31.24
C LEU A 147 -24.21 -24.30 -32.66
N ARG A 148 -25.51 -24.09 -32.89
CA ARG A 148 -26.04 -23.64 -34.19
C ARG A 148 -25.63 -22.21 -34.51
N GLU A 149 -25.66 -21.32 -33.52
CA GLU A 149 -25.15 -19.95 -33.66
C GLU A 149 -23.67 -19.92 -34.02
N LEU A 150 -22.87 -20.78 -33.39
CA LEU A 150 -21.43 -20.93 -33.64
C LEU A 150 -21.10 -21.70 -34.92
N LYS A 151 -22.10 -22.20 -35.66
CA LYS A 151 -21.94 -23.04 -36.87
C LYS A 151 -21.07 -24.29 -36.65
N GLU A 152 -21.17 -24.87 -35.47
CA GLU A 152 -20.40 -26.05 -35.06
C GLU A 152 -21.29 -27.30 -35.01
N PRO A 153 -20.74 -28.52 -35.22
CA PRO A 153 -21.51 -29.74 -35.14
C PRO A 153 -22.20 -29.91 -33.76
N ILE A 154 -23.50 -30.19 -33.77
CA ILE A 154 -24.35 -30.27 -32.56
C ILE A 154 -23.83 -31.32 -31.57
N ARG A 155 -23.26 -32.43 -32.07
CA ARG A 155 -22.67 -33.49 -31.27
C ARG A 155 -21.53 -34.14 -32.04
N LEU A 156 -20.41 -34.40 -31.36
CA LEU A 156 -19.32 -35.22 -31.90
C LEU A 156 -19.50 -36.70 -31.50
N PHE A 157 -18.97 -37.62 -32.31
CA PHE A 157 -19.07 -39.05 -32.04
C PHE A 157 -18.39 -39.41 -30.71
N GLY A 158 -19.10 -40.13 -29.84
CA GLY A 158 -18.61 -40.48 -28.49
C GLY A 158 -18.66 -39.35 -27.45
N GLU A 159 -19.16 -38.16 -27.79
CA GLU A 159 -19.23 -37.02 -26.88
C GLU A 159 -20.38 -37.15 -25.87
N SER A 160 -20.06 -37.06 -24.58
CA SER A 160 -21.01 -36.94 -23.45
C SER A 160 -21.56 -35.51 -23.33
N ASN A 161 -22.71 -35.32 -22.65
CA ASN A 161 -23.31 -34.00 -22.48
C ASN A 161 -22.35 -33.00 -21.78
N ALA A 162 -21.62 -33.45 -20.76
CA ALA A 162 -20.59 -32.65 -20.09
C ALA A 162 -19.44 -32.24 -21.03
N GLN A 163 -19.00 -33.11 -21.93
CA GLN A 163 -17.96 -32.79 -22.91
C GLN A 163 -18.46 -31.79 -23.97
N ARG A 164 -19.71 -31.90 -24.39
CA ARG A 164 -20.38 -30.95 -25.28
C ARG A 164 -20.46 -29.55 -24.66
N ILE A 165 -20.86 -29.45 -23.39
CA ILE A 165 -20.90 -28.19 -22.65
C ILE A 165 -19.49 -27.57 -22.55
N ARG A 166 -18.47 -28.36 -22.23
CA ARG A 166 -17.06 -27.89 -22.21
C ARG A 166 -16.59 -27.42 -23.58
N ARG A 167 -17.03 -28.06 -24.67
CA ARG A 167 -16.73 -27.62 -26.04
C ARG A 167 -17.42 -26.30 -26.35
N ILE A 168 -18.69 -26.14 -25.98
CA ILE A 168 -19.43 -24.88 -26.10
C ILE A 168 -18.71 -23.77 -25.33
N GLN A 169 -18.36 -23.99 -24.06
CA GLN A 169 -17.62 -23.02 -23.24
C GLN A 169 -16.26 -22.64 -23.83
N ARG A 170 -15.55 -23.60 -24.46
CA ARG A 170 -14.28 -23.36 -25.14
C ARG A 170 -14.44 -22.52 -26.41
N LEU A 171 -15.52 -22.76 -27.17
CA LEU A 171 -15.82 -22.06 -28.43
C LEU A 171 -16.41 -20.67 -28.20
N THR A 172 -17.27 -20.51 -27.18
CA THR A 172 -17.83 -19.21 -26.79
C THR A 172 -16.82 -18.31 -26.09
N GLY A 173 -15.62 -18.81 -25.79
CA GLY A 173 -14.60 -18.07 -25.05
C GLY A 173 -15.00 -17.76 -23.61
N VAL A 174 -16.14 -18.28 -23.14
CA VAL A 174 -16.59 -18.19 -21.75
C VAL A 174 -15.83 -19.24 -20.96
N ARG A 175 -14.53 -18.99 -20.78
CA ARG A 175 -13.77 -19.56 -19.68
C ARG A 175 -14.54 -19.17 -18.42
N GLU A 176 -15.03 -20.16 -17.69
CA GLU A 176 -15.81 -19.99 -16.46
C GLU A 176 -15.24 -18.82 -15.65
N ALA A 177 -16.07 -17.81 -15.37
CA ALA A 177 -15.62 -16.51 -14.84
C ALA A 177 -14.88 -16.61 -13.50
N SER A 178 -15.01 -17.77 -12.83
CA SER A 178 -14.27 -18.11 -11.63
C SER A 178 -12.79 -18.34 -11.96
N PRO A 179 -11.86 -17.56 -11.40
CA PRO A 179 -10.44 -17.83 -11.58
C PRO A 179 -10.08 -19.24 -11.10
N PRO A 180 -9.11 -19.91 -11.74
CA PRO A 180 -8.59 -21.16 -11.22
C PRO A 180 -8.15 -20.95 -9.75
N PRO A 181 -8.35 -21.94 -8.87
CA PRO A 181 -8.02 -21.77 -7.46
C PRO A 181 -6.53 -21.48 -7.30
N LEU A 182 -6.21 -20.41 -6.56
CA LEU A 182 -4.85 -20.01 -6.22
C LEU A 182 -4.06 -21.13 -5.48
N SER A 183 -4.80 -22.10 -4.94
CA SER A 183 -4.36 -23.17 -4.05
C SER A 183 -4.77 -24.57 -4.55
N GLY A 184 -5.06 -24.73 -5.85
CA GLY A 184 -5.49 -26.01 -6.40
C GLY A 184 -4.36 -27.02 -6.63
N GLY A 185 -4.52 -28.25 -6.14
CA GLY A 185 -3.68 -29.40 -6.49
C GLY A 185 -2.21 -29.25 -6.07
N GLU A 186 -1.29 -29.52 -7.01
CA GLU A 186 0.17 -29.54 -6.80
C GLU A 186 0.79 -28.18 -6.45
N LEU A 187 0.03 -27.08 -6.59
CA LEU A 187 0.51 -25.72 -6.34
C LEU A 187 0.46 -25.31 -4.87
N LEU A 188 -0.29 -26.03 -4.02
CA LEU A 188 -0.42 -25.71 -2.60
C LEU A 188 0.89 -25.96 -1.86
N ILE A 189 1.46 -24.92 -1.27
CA ILE A 189 2.73 -25.02 -0.55
C ILE A 189 2.45 -25.44 0.89
N ASP A 190 3.00 -26.58 1.31
CA ASP A 190 3.09 -26.95 2.73
C ASP A 190 4.39 -26.40 3.32
N PRO A 191 4.34 -25.51 4.34
CA PRO A 191 5.54 -25.00 5.02
C PRO A 191 6.49 -26.10 5.51
N LYS A 192 5.98 -27.30 5.83
CA LYS A 192 6.80 -28.44 6.29
C LYS A 192 7.70 -29.00 5.19
N ASN A 193 7.35 -28.79 3.91
CA ASN A 193 8.14 -29.28 2.78
C ASN A 193 9.38 -28.44 2.54
N VAL A 194 9.48 -27.24 3.11
CA VAL A 194 10.67 -26.37 2.99
C VAL A 194 11.90 -27.06 3.53
N THR A 195 11.79 -27.80 4.63
CA THR A 195 12.92 -28.52 5.25
C THR A 195 13.11 -29.92 4.69
N LYS A 196 12.06 -30.55 4.17
CA LYS A 196 12.08 -31.94 3.66
C LYS A 196 12.48 -32.04 2.19
N ASP A 197 11.89 -31.21 1.33
CA ASP A 197 12.17 -31.15 -0.11
C ASP A 197 12.08 -29.70 -0.61
N PRO A 198 13.17 -28.91 -0.43
CA PRO A 198 13.23 -27.53 -0.91
C PRO A 198 13.03 -27.45 -2.43
N SER A 199 13.48 -28.45 -3.19
CA SER A 199 13.40 -28.48 -4.65
C SER A 199 11.96 -28.63 -5.14
N TYR A 200 11.14 -29.41 -4.45
CA TYR A 200 9.70 -29.48 -4.70
C TYR A 200 9.03 -28.13 -4.43
N VAL A 201 9.31 -27.51 -3.28
CA VAL A 201 8.76 -26.19 -2.94
C VAL A 201 9.14 -25.12 -3.97
N ARG A 202 10.39 -25.14 -4.49
CA ARG A 202 10.80 -24.26 -5.60
C ARG A 202 9.94 -24.46 -6.85
N ARG A 203 9.60 -25.70 -7.21
CA ARG A 203 8.69 -25.99 -8.33
C ARG A 203 7.27 -25.47 -8.06
N GLN A 204 6.78 -25.62 -6.83
CA GLN A 204 5.47 -25.11 -6.44
C GLN A 204 5.42 -23.57 -6.53
N LEU A 205 6.44 -22.87 -6.04
CA LEU A 205 6.58 -21.42 -6.17
C LEU A 205 6.57 -20.98 -7.64
N LEU A 206 7.37 -21.63 -8.49
CA LEU A 206 7.38 -21.36 -9.93
C LEU A 206 5.99 -21.53 -10.55
N GLY A 207 5.28 -22.61 -10.20
CA GLY A 207 3.92 -22.87 -10.65
C GLY A 207 2.95 -21.78 -10.20
N TRP A 208 3.02 -21.36 -8.94
CA TRP A 208 2.17 -20.30 -8.38
C TRP A 208 2.40 -18.95 -9.08
N PHE A 209 3.66 -18.51 -9.22
CA PHE A 209 3.94 -17.24 -9.91
C PHE A 209 3.52 -17.28 -11.38
N ARG A 210 3.73 -18.40 -12.07
CA ARG A 210 3.27 -18.58 -13.45
C ARG A 210 1.74 -18.52 -13.57
N LEU A 211 1.02 -19.14 -12.63
CA LEU A 211 -0.43 -19.05 -12.57
C LEU A 211 -0.89 -17.59 -12.44
N VAL A 212 -0.36 -16.86 -11.45
CA VAL A 212 -0.72 -15.45 -11.20
C VAL A 212 -0.41 -14.58 -12.42
N VAL A 213 0.77 -14.74 -13.03
CA VAL A 213 1.14 -14.01 -14.25
C VAL A 213 0.22 -14.35 -15.42
N SER A 214 -0.14 -15.62 -15.60
CA SER A 214 -1.02 -16.05 -16.69
C SER A 214 -2.43 -15.48 -16.54
N GLU A 215 -2.98 -15.50 -15.32
CA GLU A 215 -4.30 -14.91 -15.04
C GLU A 215 -4.27 -13.39 -15.14
N TRP A 216 -3.13 -12.74 -14.83
CA TRP A 216 -2.96 -11.31 -15.07
C TRP A 216 -2.98 -10.99 -16.56
N GLN A 217 -2.31 -11.80 -17.38
CA GLN A 217 -2.28 -11.68 -18.83
C GLN A 217 -3.70 -11.80 -19.41
N ILE A 218 -4.44 -12.81 -18.97
CA ILE A 218 -5.82 -13.05 -19.40
C ILE A 218 -6.72 -11.90 -18.97
N ALA A 219 -6.60 -11.42 -17.74
CA ALA A 219 -7.40 -10.31 -17.22
C ALA A 219 -7.13 -8.99 -17.96
N LEU A 220 -5.90 -8.76 -18.44
CA LEU A 220 -5.59 -7.61 -19.28
C LEU A 220 -6.09 -7.77 -20.71
N ALA A 221 -5.98 -8.97 -21.28
CA ALA A 221 -6.41 -9.28 -22.63
C ALA A 221 -7.94 -9.26 -22.79
N GLY A 222 -8.69 -9.60 -21.73
CA GLY A 222 -10.16 -9.59 -21.72
C GLY A 222 -10.81 -8.23 -21.46
N ARG A 223 -10.05 -7.13 -21.46
CA ARG A 223 -10.60 -5.77 -21.31
C ARG A 223 -11.21 -5.28 -22.62
N ASP A 224 -12.23 -4.43 -22.50
CA ASP A 224 -12.79 -3.73 -23.65
C ASP A 224 -11.71 -2.94 -24.42
N GLU A 225 -11.89 -2.84 -25.74
CA GLU A 225 -10.92 -2.22 -26.64
C GLU A 225 -10.64 -0.75 -26.25
N GLU A 226 -11.68 0.00 -25.90
CA GLU A 226 -11.55 1.39 -25.43
C GLU A 226 -10.69 1.49 -24.15
N LEU A 227 -10.89 0.58 -23.19
CA LEU A 227 -10.10 0.54 -21.97
C LEU A 227 -8.66 0.11 -22.25
N ARG A 228 -8.45 -0.81 -23.20
CA ARG A 228 -7.13 -1.29 -23.62
C ARG A 228 -6.30 -0.18 -24.26
N GLU A 229 -6.92 0.63 -25.12
CA GLU A 229 -6.28 1.76 -25.78
C GLU A 229 -6.15 3.01 -24.89
N SER A 230 -6.92 3.08 -23.80
CA SER A 230 -6.80 4.16 -22.83
C SER A 230 -5.38 4.27 -22.25
N TYR A 231 -5.03 5.47 -21.76
CA TYR A 231 -3.74 5.68 -21.08
C TYR A 231 -3.55 4.71 -19.90
N GLN A 232 -4.61 4.49 -19.12
CA GLN A 232 -4.58 3.56 -17.97
C GLN A 232 -4.40 2.11 -18.41
N GLY A 233 -5.06 1.69 -19.50
CA GLY A 233 -4.90 0.37 -20.10
C GLY A 233 -3.47 0.10 -20.54
N ARG A 234 -2.90 1.02 -21.34
CA ARG A 234 -1.51 0.93 -21.80
C ARG A 234 -0.52 0.90 -20.63
N GLN A 235 -0.73 1.75 -19.62
CA GLN A 235 0.10 1.77 -18.42
C GLN A 235 0.03 0.45 -17.65
N ALA A 236 -1.16 -0.12 -17.47
CA ALA A 236 -1.35 -1.41 -16.80
C ALA A 236 -0.64 -2.55 -17.55
N THR A 237 -0.76 -2.58 -18.88
CA THR A 237 -0.04 -3.55 -19.73
C THR A 237 1.47 -3.39 -19.62
N THR A 238 1.96 -2.15 -19.65
CA THR A 238 3.40 -1.86 -19.49
C THR A 238 3.92 -2.30 -18.12
N ALA A 239 3.16 -2.00 -17.07
CA ALA A 239 3.50 -2.39 -15.70
C ALA A 239 3.52 -3.91 -15.52
N MET A 240 2.66 -4.63 -16.24
CA MET A 240 2.60 -6.08 -16.26
C MET A 240 3.79 -6.70 -17.00
N THR A 241 4.12 -6.22 -18.19
CA THR A 241 5.30 -6.65 -18.96
C THR A 241 6.58 -6.45 -18.16
N GLN A 242 6.75 -5.26 -17.55
CA GLN A 242 7.89 -4.97 -16.68
C GLN A 242 7.95 -5.92 -15.47
N ALA A 243 6.81 -6.25 -14.86
CA ALA A 243 6.79 -7.18 -13.74
C ALA A 243 7.25 -8.59 -14.16
N ILE A 244 6.84 -9.06 -15.35
CA ILE A 244 7.27 -10.35 -15.89
C ILE A 244 8.78 -10.36 -16.14
N GLU A 245 9.31 -9.33 -16.80
CA GLU A 245 10.74 -9.21 -17.09
C GLU A 245 11.57 -9.23 -15.80
N ASN A 246 11.13 -8.45 -14.82
CA ASN A 246 11.79 -8.38 -13.52
C ASN A 246 11.65 -9.67 -12.69
N LEU A 247 10.67 -10.55 -12.96
CA LEU A 247 10.55 -11.86 -12.31
C LEU A 247 11.45 -12.94 -12.94
N GLN A 248 11.95 -12.74 -14.16
CA GLN A 248 12.80 -13.72 -14.84
C GLN A 248 14.05 -14.14 -14.02
N PRO A 249 14.79 -13.22 -13.38
CA PRO A 249 15.91 -13.59 -12.52
C PRO A 249 15.48 -14.51 -11.36
N LEU A 250 14.36 -14.20 -10.69
CA LEU A 250 13.82 -15.05 -9.63
C LEU A 250 13.47 -16.45 -10.15
N PHE A 251 12.87 -16.56 -11.34
CA PHE A 251 12.55 -17.86 -11.92
C PHE A 251 13.80 -18.69 -12.22
N LYS A 252 14.85 -18.05 -12.73
CA LYS A 252 16.14 -18.72 -12.93
C LYS A 252 16.74 -19.19 -11.61
N HIS A 253 16.69 -18.36 -10.57
CA HIS A 253 17.19 -18.72 -9.25
C HIS A 253 16.41 -19.87 -8.60
N LEU A 254 15.08 -19.89 -8.74
CA LEU A 254 14.24 -20.99 -8.24
C LEU A 254 14.50 -22.29 -9.01
N GLN A 255 14.77 -22.23 -10.32
CA GLN A 255 15.11 -23.39 -11.15
C GLN A 255 16.48 -23.97 -10.81
N ARG A 256 17.48 -23.10 -10.57
CA ARG A 256 18.85 -23.50 -10.23
C ARG A 256 19.00 -23.89 -8.76
N GLY A 257 18.14 -23.36 -7.89
CA GLY A 257 18.21 -23.57 -6.45
C GLY A 257 19.30 -22.76 -5.75
N ASP A 258 19.75 -21.66 -6.33
CA ASP A 258 20.86 -20.80 -5.85
C ASP A 258 20.37 -19.48 -5.22
N ILE A 259 19.09 -19.41 -4.84
CA ILE A 259 18.54 -18.32 -4.03
C ILE A 259 18.93 -18.48 -2.57
N ASP A 260 19.24 -17.36 -1.92
CA ASP A 260 19.53 -17.29 -0.49
C ASP A 260 18.40 -17.92 0.34
N GLU A 261 18.78 -18.68 1.37
CA GLU A 261 17.85 -19.49 2.17
C GLU A 261 16.87 -18.62 2.99
N GLU A 262 17.32 -17.46 3.47
CA GLU A 262 16.46 -16.51 4.21
C GLU A 262 15.44 -15.88 3.26
N ILE A 263 15.88 -15.42 2.08
CA ILE A 263 14.98 -14.89 1.04
C ILE A 263 13.98 -15.96 0.61
N PHE A 264 14.46 -17.20 0.38
CA PHE A 264 13.63 -18.32 -0.02
C PHE A 264 12.52 -18.60 1.00
N ALA A 265 12.88 -18.73 2.28
CA ALA A 265 11.93 -18.98 3.35
C ALA A 265 10.86 -17.87 3.44
N LYS A 266 11.25 -16.61 3.26
CA LYS A 266 10.33 -15.46 3.27
C LYS A 266 9.41 -15.43 2.05
N ILE A 267 9.90 -15.78 0.87
CA ILE A 267 9.07 -15.89 -0.34
C ILE A 267 8.05 -17.04 -0.15
N VAL A 268 8.44 -18.16 0.45
CA VAL A 268 7.52 -19.26 0.77
C VAL A 268 6.43 -18.80 1.73
N GLU A 269 6.81 -18.18 2.85
CA GLU A 269 5.87 -17.63 3.85
C GLU A 269 4.86 -16.67 3.20
N LEU A 270 5.35 -15.77 2.35
CA LEU A 270 4.53 -14.82 1.59
C LEU A 270 3.52 -15.52 0.68
N VAL A 271 3.95 -16.52 -0.09
CA VAL A 271 3.06 -17.24 -1.01
C VAL A 271 2.03 -18.07 -0.26
N VAL A 272 2.40 -18.71 0.86
CA VAL A 272 1.47 -19.46 1.72
C VAL A 272 0.37 -18.54 2.27
N GLU A 273 0.73 -17.35 2.76
CA GLU A 273 -0.24 -16.36 3.23
C GLU A 273 -1.14 -15.85 2.10
N ALA A 274 -0.59 -15.65 0.90
CA ALA A 274 -1.37 -15.27 -0.29
C ALA A 274 -2.33 -16.38 -0.73
N GLN A 275 -1.90 -17.65 -0.69
CA GLN A 275 -2.73 -18.83 -0.98
C GLN A 275 -3.89 -18.99 0.02
N ALA A 276 -3.69 -18.58 1.27
CA ALA A 276 -4.73 -18.50 2.29
C ALA A 276 -5.62 -17.23 2.18
N ARG A 277 -5.41 -16.40 1.16
CA ARG A 277 -6.07 -15.10 0.96
C ARG A 277 -5.89 -14.12 2.13
N ARG A 278 -4.78 -14.21 2.86
CA ARG A 278 -4.42 -13.31 3.97
C ARG A 278 -3.44 -12.25 3.50
N TYR A 279 -3.88 -11.35 2.62
CA TYR A 279 -2.98 -10.42 1.91
C TYR A 279 -2.30 -9.39 2.82
N VAL A 280 -2.93 -8.98 3.94
CA VAL A 280 -2.28 -8.12 4.94
C VAL A 280 -1.04 -8.80 5.52
N ARG A 281 -1.16 -10.08 5.92
CA ARG A 281 -0.01 -10.84 6.44
C ARG A 281 1.04 -11.08 5.36
N ALA A 282 0.63 -11.40 4.14
CA ALA A 282 1.55 -11.54 3.01
C ALA A 282 2.33 -10.24 2.76
N ASN A 283 1.66 -9.08 2.85
CA ASN A 283 2.29 -7.78 2.73
C ASN A 283 3.24 -7.48 3.91
N ASP A 284 2.90 -7.85 5.14
CA ASP A 284 3.82 -7.71 6.29
C ASP A 284 5.11 -8.50 6.08
N VAL A 285 5.02 -9.73 5.55
CA VAL A 285 6.18 -10.55 5.19
C VAL A 285 6.99 -9.88 4.08
N TYR A 286 6.32 -9.34 3.05
CA TYR A 286 6.96 -8.57 1.98
C TYR A 286 7.72 -7.35 2.53
N LEU A 287 7.15 -6.59 3.47
CA LEU A 287 7.80 -5.43 4.06
C LEU A 287 9.05 -5.84 4.85
N ARG A 288 8.96 -6.91 5.65
CA ARG A 288 10.13 -7.46 6.38
C ARG A 288 11.24 -7.90 5.43
N LEU A 289 10.88 -8.50 4.28
CA LEU A 289 11.83 -8.95 3.26
C LEU A 289 12.47 -7.78 2.50
N SER A 290 11.69 -6.77 2.14
CA SER A 290 12.14 -5.65 1.29
C SER A 290 12.90 -4.55 2.03
N ILE A 291 12.62 -4.37 3.32
CA ILE A 291 13.30 -3.41 4.19
C ILE A 291 14.43 -4.09 4.99
N GLY A 292 14.32 -5.40 5.20
CA GLY A 292 15.12 -6.13 6.20
C GLY A 292 14.67 -5.78 7.63
N ASN A 293 15.22 -6.45 8.64
CA ASN A 293 14.91 -6.22 10.05
C ASN A 293 15.52 -4.89 10.60
N ALA A 294 15.67 -3.89 9.73
CA ALA A 294 16.29 -2.61 10.04
C ALA A 294 15.27 -1.71 10.75
N ALA A 295 15.60 -1.28 11.96
CA ALA A 295 14.76 -0.38 12.75
C ALA A 295 14.49 0.98 12.06
N TRP A 296 15.22 1.33 10.99
CA TRP A 296 15.09 2.60 10.26
C TRP A 296 15.42 2.42 8.76
N PRO A 297 14.43 2.42 7.84
CA PRO A 297 14.62 2.04 6.42
C PRO A 297 15.26 3.10 5.52
N ILE A 298 15.25 4.35 5.96
CA ILE A 298 15.65 5.52 5.16
C ILE A 298 16.69 6.27 5.96
N GLY A 299 17.88 6.41 5.39
CA GLY A 299 19.04 7.02 6.03
C GLY A 299 18.68 8.32 6.75
N VAL A 300 18.81 8.33 8.07
CA VAL A 300 18.82 9.58 8.86
C VAL A 300 20.18 10.23 8.63
N THR A 301 20.30 11.02 7.57
CA THR A 301 21.44 11.92 7.41
C THR A 301 21.23 13.14 8.31
N MET A 302 21.93 13.10 9.44
CA MET A 302 22.25 14.23 10.33
C MET A 302 21.14 14.79 11.23
N VAL A 303 21.28 14.53 12.54
CA VAL A 303 20.96 15.51 13.58
C VAL A 303 22.05 15.44 14.68
N GLY A 304 22.95 16.42 14.72
CA GLY A 304 23.79 16.76 15.88
C GLY A 304 25.32 16.62 15.71
N ILE A 305 26.05 17.69 16.01
CA ILE A 305 27.52 17.91 15.89
C ILE A 305 28.39 16.99 16.80
N HIS A 306 27.80 16.05 17.53
CA HIS A 306 28.55 15.12 18.37
C HIS A 306 28.35 13.70 17.86
N GLU A 307 29.26 13.28 16.99
CA GLU A 307 29.41 11.91 16.53
C GLU A 307 29.80 11.02 17.73
N ARG A 308 28.81 10.39 18.37
CA ARG A 308 29.05 9.44 19.46
C ARG A 308 29.28 8.05 18.87
N SER A 309 30.25 7.31 19.42
CA SER A 309 30.70 5.96 19.05
C SER A 309 29.62 4.85 18.96
N ALA A 310 28.34 5.18 19.17
CA ALA A 310 27.22 4.29 18.89
C ALA A 310 26.95 4.09 17.38
N ARG A 311 27.51 4.96 16.52
CA ARG A 311 27.35 4.91 15.07
C ARG A 311 28.06 3.70 14.42
N GLU A 312 29.23 3.29 14.91
CA GLU A 312 29.93 2.09 14.40
C GLU A 312 29.21 0.78 14.74
N LYS A 313 28.67 0.65 15.96
CA LYS A 313 27.90 -0.55 16.36
C LYS A 313 26.54 -0.70 15.65
N LEU A 314 26.03 0.38 15.06
CA LEU A 314 24.86 0.36 14.17
C LEU A 314 25.24 0.00 12.73
N HIS A 315 26.48 0.25 12.30
CA HIS A 315 27.00 -0.21 11.01
C HIS A 315 27.35 -1.70 11.01
N GLU A 316 27.83 -2.26 12.13
CA GLU A 316 28.13 -3.71 12.24
C GLU A 316 26.87 -4.60 12.35
N LYS A 317 25.78 -4.10 12.97
CA LYS A 317 24.48 -4.79 12.96
C LYS A 317 23.70 -4.62 11.64
N GLY A 318 24.34 -4.03 10.61
CA GLY A 318 23.81 -3.77 9.27
C GLY A 318 24.04 -4.90 8.26
N LYS A 319 24.19 -6.16 8.67
CA LYS A 319 24.24 -7.30 7.73
C LYS A 319 22.93 -7.54 6.96
N SER A 320 21.85 -6.79 7.26
CA SER A 320 20.62 -6.76 6.48
C SER A 320 20.68 -5.84 5.26
N ALA A 321 21.81 -5.18 4.99
CA ALA A 321 22.02 -4.36 3.79
C ALA A 321 22.16 -5.18 2.49
N HIS A 322 22.30 -6.51 2.57
CA HIS A 322 22.61 -7.36 1.41
C HIS A 322 21.47 -7.46 0.39
N ILE A 323 20.20 -7.46 0.83
CA ILE A 323 19.03 -7.61 -0.06
C ILE A 323 18.76 -6.30 -0.84
N MET A 324 18.99 -5.15 -0.21
CA MET A 324 18.82 -3.85 -0.87
C MET A 324 20.04 -3.43 -1.70
N SER A 325 21.22 -4.06 -1.54
CA SER A 325 22.38 -3.74 -2.38
C SER A 325 22.29 -4.31 -3.80
N ASP A 326 21.53 -5.39 -4.01
CA ASP A 326 21.35 -5.98 -5.34
C ASP A 326 20.11 -5.42 -6.06
N GLU A 327 20.34 -4.84 -7.23
CA GLU A 327 19.30 -4.23 -8.06
C GLU A 327 18.36 -5.28 -8.65
N ALA A 328 18.88 -6.46 -9.02
CA ALA A 328 18.07 -7.55 -9.55
C ALA A 328 17.07 -8.05 -8.49
N THR A 329 17.56 -8.24 -7.25
CA THR A 329 16.75 -8.58 -6.08
C THR A 329 15.64 -7.58 -5.82
N ARG A 330 15.97 -6.29 -5.80
CA ARG A 330 14.96 -5.24 -5.60
C ARG A 330 13.86 -5.27 -6.66
N LYS A 331 14.22 -5.45 -7.93
CA LYS A 331 13.28 -5.48 -9.06
C LYS A 331 12.32 -6.67 -8.98
N TYR A 332 12.80 -7.87 -8.68
CA TYR A 332 11.90 -9.02 -8.54
C TYR A 332 11.03 -8.91 -7.28
N LEU A 333 11.52 -8.35 -6.18
CA LEU A 333 10.71 -8.11 -4.98
C LEU A 333 9.55 -7.15 -5.27
N GLN A 334 9.83 -6.02 -5.94
CA GLN A 334 8.77 -5.09 -6.36
C GLN A 334 7.74 -5.77 -7.27
N SER A 335 8.18 -6.69 -8.13
CA SER A 335 7.31 -7.45 -9.03
C SER A 335 6.48 -8.50 -8.29
N ILE A 336 7.02 -9.13 -7.24
CA ILE A 336 6.25 -9.99 -6.31
C ILE A 336 5.12 -9.18 -5.68
N LYS A 337 5.37 -7.94 -5.23
CA LYS A 337 4.30 -7.07 -4.71
C LYS A 337 3.22 -6.78 -5.75
N ARG A 338 3.60 -6.52 -7.01
CA ARG A 338 2.63 -6.34 -8.09
C ARG A 338 1.77 -7.60 -8.31
N CYS A 339 2.40 -8.78 -8.26
CA CYS A 339 1.68 -10.06 -8.31
C CYS A 339 0.72 -10.24 -7.13
N LEU A 340 1.11 -9.87 -5.91
CA LEU A 340 0.22 -9.88 -4.75
C LEU A 340 -0.98 -8.94 -4.96
N ASN A 341 -0.76 -7.73 -5.45
CA ASN A 341 -1.82 -6.75 -5.70
C ASN A 341 -2.83 -7.29 -6.71
N PHE A 342 -2.33 -7.84 -7.81
CA PHE A 342 -3.19 -8.50 -8.79
C PHE A 342 -3.91 -9.71 -8.19
N ALA A 343 -3.21 -10.56 -7.44
CA ALA A 343 -3.80 -11.73 -6.80
C ALA A 343 -4.95 -11.35 -5.86
N GLN A 344 -4.81 -10.29 -5.07
CA GLN A 344 -5.89 -9.78 -4.22
C GLN A 344 -7.11 -9.33 -5.03
N THR A 345 -6.91 -8.68 -6.18
CA THR A 345 -8.05 -8.26 -7.03
C THR A 345 -8.75 -9.45 -7.69
N ARG A 346 -7.99 -10.49 -8.06
CA ARG A 346 -8.52 -11.66 -8.77
C ARG A 346 -9.11 -12.72 -7.81
N TRP A 347 -8.51 -12.87 -6.63
CA TRP A 347 -8.97 -13.73 -5.54
C TRP A 347 -9.15 -12.92 -4.25
N PRO A 348 -10.25 -12.16 -4.11
CA PRO A 348 -10.47 -11.34 -2.92
C PRO A 348 -10.45 -12.15 -1.62
N PRO A 349 -9.98 -11.56 -0.51
CA PRO A 349 -10.06 -12.19 0.80
C PRO A 349 -11.52 -12.36 1.23
N GLU A 350 -11.78 -13.39 2.05
CA GLU A 350 -13.10 -13.61 2.65
C GLU A 350 -13.44 -12.52 3.67
N ASP A 351 -12.43 -12.06 4.42
CA ASP A 351 -12.52 -10.94 5.34
C ASP A 351 -12.00 -9.64 4.67
N PRO A 352 -12.83 -8.59 4.50
CA PRO A 352 -12.39 -7.31 3.97
C PRO A 352 -11.22 -6.67 4.74
N MET A 353 -10.99 -7.02 6.02
CA MET A 353 -9.85 -6.53 6.80
C MET A 353 -8.50 -7.06 6.29
N GLN A 354 -8.51 -8.11 5.46
CA GLN A 354 -7.31 -8.69 4.85
C GLN A 354 -6.95 -8.06 3.51
N ILE A 355 -7.65 -7.01 3.06
CA ILE A 355 -7.26 -6.22 1.89
C ILE A 355 -6.03 -5.37 2.25
N MET A 356 -4.93 -5.56 1.52
CA MET A 356 -3.80 -4.64 1.59
C MET A 356 -4.14 -3.37 0.80
N GLY A 357 -3.80 -2.22 1.39
CA GLY A 357 -4.00 -0.88 0.83
C GLY A 357 -2.91 -0.44 -0.14
#